data_AF-F0ZP46-F1
#
_entry.id   AF-F0ZP46-F1
#
_cell.length_a   1.000
_cell.length_b   1.000
_cell.length_c   1.000
_cell.angle_alpha   90.00
_cell.angle_beta   90.00
_cell.angle_gamma   90.00
#
_symmetry.space_group_name_H-M   'P 1'
#
loop_
_entity.id
_entity.type
_entity.pdbx_description
1 polymer ?
#
loop_
_entity_poly.entity_id
_entity_poly.type
_entity_poly.pdbx_seq_one_letter_code
_entity_poly.pdbx_strand_id
1 'polypeptide(L)'
;NSSNRSIDIVFFLVWRNTYLLKLVHHHQRLYIKYEYGVFNNIKELNEYRFKDYLKKITLQGKIEIVREEGYTIPPRINTLEIDSDSPIMANNIPDSIDTLHFGMGFNKPLYALSTNLSLTSLSLGHYFNTEILPGDLPVSLKTLIFDGCTFGRKLRAHISFSNWQFYGSSYNKPFQKGALPPSLTHLELSEDYNHPFKEGDLPPGLLVLAFGKFDQPIKLNQLPNSLQYLKFGPLWNHPLSYYNLLSMSKKSILPNSLTHLDLSYCKFDQVLSNGDIPSTLKCLKLPKNYNKPLL
;
A
#
# COMPACT_ATOMS: atom_id res chain seq x y z
N ASN A 1 -30.87 -8.10 28.90
CA ASN A 1 -30.44 -9.40 29.49
C ASN A 1 -31.21 -10.64 29.02
N SER A 2 -32.39 -10.55 28.40
CA SER A 2 -33.12 -11.71 27.87
C SER A 2 -32.70 -12.16 26.46
N SER A 3 -32.22 -11.25 25.60
CA SER A 3 -31.84 -11.60 24.21
C SER A 3 -30.56 -12.43 24.10
N ASN A 4 -29.53 -12.14 24.90
CA ASN A 4 -28.28 -12.92 24.89
C ASN A 4 -28.50 -14.37 25.35
N ARG A 5 -29.33 -14.61 26.37
CA ARG A 5 -29.70 -15.97 26.80
C ARG A 5 -30.38 -16.76 25.68
N SER A 6 -31.23 -16.11 24.89
CA SER A 6 -31.92 -16.74 23.77
C SER A 6 -30.94 -17.14 22.66
N ILE A 7 -29.99 -16.26 22.33
CA ILE A 7 -28.93 -16.53 21.34
C ILE A 7 -28.04 -17.70 21.81
N ASP A 8 -27.64 -17.73 23.08
CA ASP A 8 -26.82 -18.81 23.63
C ASP A 8 -27.56 -20.15 23.60
N ILE A 9 -28.84 -20.17 23.96
CA ILE A 9 -29.66 -21.39 23.90
C ILE A 9 -29.76 -21.91 22.46
N VAL A 10 -30.06 -21.03 21.49
CA VAL A 10 -30.12 -21.39 20.07
C VAL A 10 -28.75 -21.87 19.56
N PHE A 11 -27.67 -21.20 19.94
CA PHE A 11 -26.30 -21.59 19.59
C PHE A 11 -25.97 -23.02 20.06
N PHE A 12 -26.25 -23.33 21.33
CA PHE A 12 -26.01 -24.67 21.87
C PHE A 12 -26.95 -25.74 21.27
N LEU A 13 -28.19 -25.38 20.92
CA LEU A 13 -29.12 -26.30 20.23
C LEU A 13 -28.62 -26.66 18.83
N VAL A 14 -28.08 -25.70 18.09
CA VAL A 14 -27.47 -25.94 16.76
C VAL A 14 -26.20 -26.77 16.90
N TRP A 15 -25.31 -26.44 17.84
CA TRP A 15 -24.03 -27.13 18.01
C TRP A 15 -24.14 -28.55 18.59
N ARG A 16 -25.19 -28.83 19.37
CA ARG A 16 -25.48 -30.19 19.87
C ARG A 16 -26.21 -31.06 18.86
N ASN A 17 -26.78 -30.47 17.81
CA ASN A 17 -27.40 -31.20 16.72
C ASN A 17 -26.33 -31.71 15.75
N THR A 18 -26.09 -33.02 15.77
CA THR A 18 -25.03 -33.67 14.96
C THR A 18 -25.24 -33.51 13.45
N TYR A 19 -26.48 -33.39 12.98
CA TYR A 19 -26.78 -33.13 11.58
C TYR A 19 -26.40 -31.69 11.19
N LEU A 20 -26.85 -30.70 11.98
CA LEU A 20 -26.52 -29.29 11.72
C LEU A 20 -25.01 -29.05 11.83
N LEU A 21 -24.33 -29.67 12.80
CA LEU A 21 -22.89 -29.58 12.93
C LEU A 21 -22.16 -30.15 11.71
N LYS A 22 -22.59 -31.32 11.21
CA LYS A 22 -22.04 -31.91 9.96
C LYS A 22 -22.26 -30.98 8.77
N LEU A 23 -23.44 -30.35 8.68
CA LEU A 23 -23.78 -29.40 7.62
C LEU A 23 -22.90 -28.14 7.69
N VAL A 24 -22.72 -27.56 8.88
CA VAL A 24 -21.84 -26.40 9.08
C VAL A 24 -20.41 -26.73 8.66
N HIS A 25 -19.86 -27.86 9.10
CA HIS A 25 -18.52 -28.28 8.68
C HIS A 25 -18.42 -28.59 7.19
N HIS A 26 -19.48 -29.09 6.57
CA HIS A 26 -19.53 -29.29 5.13
C HIS A 26 -19.39 -27.95 4.39
N HIS A 27 -20.19 -26.94 4.73
CA HIS A 27 -20.11 -25.62 4.11
C HIS A 27 -18.80 -24.88 4.43
N GLN A 28 -18.24 -25.06 5.63
CA GLN A 28 -16.93 -24.51 5.98
C GLN A 28 -15.82 -25.09 5.10
N ARG A 29 -15.85 -26.41 4.84
CA ARG A 29 -14.92 -27.05 3.91
C ARG A 29 -15.10 -26.54 2.48
N LEU A 30 -16.34 -26.35 2.03
CA LEU A 30 -16.60 -25.76 0.71
C LEU A 30 -16.06 -24.34 0.62
N TYR A 31 -16.22 -23.54 1.68
CA TYR A 31 -15.71 -22.18 1.74
C TYR A 31 -14.19 -22.13 1.61
N ILE A 32 -13.47 -22.90 2.43
CA ILE A 32 -12.00 -22.97 2.36
C ILE A 32 -11.54 -23.47 0.98
N LYS A 33 -12.28 -24.40 0.38
CA LYS A 33 -11.91 -24.99 -0.91
C LYS A 33 -12.19 -24.08 -2.11
N TYR A 34 -13.24 -23.26 -2.05
CA TYR A 34 -13.77 -22.49 -3.18
C TYR A 34 -13.83 -20.98 -2.88
N GLU A 35 -13.00 -20.47 -1.97
CA GLU A 35 -12.90 -19.03 -1.63
C GLU A 35 -12.38 -18.20 -2.82
N TYR A 36 -11.64 -18.84 -3.72
CA TYR A 36 -11.03 -18.25 -4.90
C TYR A 36 -11.48 -18.96 -6.19
N GLY A 37 -11.68 -18.20 -7.26
CA GLY A 37 -11.99 -18.72 -8.59
C GLY A 37 -11.43 -17.86 -9.71
N VAL A 38 -11.14 -18.49 -10.85
CA VAL A 38 -10.67 -17.83 -12.08
C VAL A 38 -11.70 -18.08 -13.16
N PHE A 39 -12.08 -17.03 -13.89
CA PHE A 39 -13.14 -17.07 -14.89
C PHE A 39 -12.76 -16.24 -16.10
N ASN A 40 -13.19 -16.66 -17.29
CA ASN A 40 -12.94 -15.92 -18.54
C ASN A 40 -13.95 -14.78 -18.77
N ASN A 41 -15.09 -14.82 -18.09
CA ASN A 41 -16.13 -13.79 -18.18
C ASN A 41 -17.11 -13.89 -17.00
N ILE A 42 -17.98 -12.89 -16.87
CA ILE A 42 -18.97 -12.81 -15.79
C ILE A 42 -20.06 -13.89 -15.92
N LYS A 43 -20.35 -14.36 -17.14
CA LYS A 43 -21.32 -15.43 -17.35
C LYS A 43 -20.84 -16.74 -16.72
N GLU A 44 -19.58 -17.12 -16.96
CA GLU A 44 -18.94 -18.29 -16.35
C GLU A 44 -18.96 -18.21 -14.82
N LEU A 45 -18.66 -17.04 -14.26
CA LEU A 45 -18.77 -16.77 -12.81
C LEU A 45 -20.21 -17.01 -12.29
N ASN A 46 -21.22 -16.56 -13.04
CA ASN A 46 -22.62 -16.68 -12.62
C ASN A 46 -23.18 -18.10 -12.78
N GLU A 47 -22.66 -18.88 -13.72
CA GLU A 47 -22.99 -20.30 -13.91
C GLU A 47 -22.19 -21.22 -12.97
N TYR A 48 -21.16 -20.70 -12.31
CA TYR A 48 -20.32 -21.47 -11.41
C TYR A 48 -21.08 -22.01 -10.19
N ARG A 49 -21.08 -23.35 -10.06
CA ARG A 49 -21.82 -24.09 -9.03
C ARG A 49 -21.54 -23.64 -7.59
N PHE A 50 -20.32 -23.17 -7.30
CA PHE A 50 -19.90 -22.77 -5.95
C PHE A 50 -19.72 -21.25 -5.81
N LYS A 51 -20.37 -20.45 -6.65
CA LYS A 51 -20.21 -18.98 -6.65
C LYS A 51 -20.50 -18.30 -5.31
N ASP A 52 -21.39 -18.87 -4.50
CA ASP A 52 -21.77 -18.31 -3.20
C ASP A 52 -20.68 -18.42 -2.11
N TYR A 53 -19.63 -19.22 -2.38
CA TYR A 53 -18.46 -19.38 -1.50
C TYR A 53 -17.28 -18.49 -1.89
N LEU A 54 -17.35 -17.84 -3.06
CA LEU A 54 -16.27 -16.99 -3.55
C LEU A 54 -16.16 -15.69 -2.74
N LYS A 55 -14.92 -15.27 -2.52
CA LYS A 55 -14.52 -13.97 -1.96
C LYS A 55 -13.56 -13.23 -2.86
N LYS A 56 -12.62 -13.97 -3.46
CA LYS A 56 -11.66 -13.47 -4.43
C LYS A 56 -11.96 -14.09 -5.79
N ILE A 57 -11.94 -13.29 -6.83
CA ILE A 57 -11.99 -13.80 -8.20
C ILE A 57 -10.95 -13.14 -9.09
N THR A 58 -10.54 -13.87 -10.12
CA THR A 58 -9.77 -13.33 -11.25
C THR A 58 -10.59 -13.44 -12.52
N LEU A 59 -10.77 -12.33 -13.22
CA LEU A 59 -11.38 -12.27 -14.55
C LEU A 59 -10.27 -12.17 -15.59
N GLN A 60 -10.18 -13.17 -16.46
CA GLN A 60 -9.23 -13.26 -17.56
C GLN A 60 -9.90 -12.85 -18.88
N GLY A 61 -9.19 -12.15 -19.76
CA GLY A 61 -9.69 -11.82 -21.09
C GLY A 61 -10.34 -10.43 -21.21
N LYS A 62 -11.07 -10.15 -22.30
CA LYS A 62 -11.68 -8.83 -22.50
C LYS A 62 -12.77 -8.60 -21.46
N ILE A 63 -12.59 -7.57 -20.66
CA ILE A 63 -13.62 -7.10 -19.74
C ILE A 63 -14.61 -6.27 -20.56
N GLU A 64 -15.42 -6.96 -21.34
CA GLU A 64 -16.71 -6.42 -21.75
C GLU A 64 -17.62 -6.57 -20.54
N ILE A 65 -17.43 -5.76 -19.49
CA ILE A 65 -18.51 -5.44 -18.55
C ILE A 65 -19.44 -4.45 -19.28
N VAL A 66 -19.91 -4.89 -20.44
CA VAL A 66 -21.04 -4.33 -21.15
C VAL A 66 -22.20 -5.12 -20.57
N ARG A 67 -23.30 -4.43 -20.27
CA ARG A 67 -24.54 -5.01 -19.74
C ARG A 67 -25.22 -5.90 -20.78
N GLU A 68 -24.52 -6.87 -21.32
CA GLU A 68 -25.15 -7.96 -22.04
C GLU A 68 -25.63 -8.94 -20.95
N GLU A 69 -26.95 -9.03 -20.81
CA GLU A 69 -27.64 -10.15 -20.12
C GLU A 69 -27.76 -10.11 -18.57
N GLY A 70 -27.54 -8.97 -17.90
CA GLY A 70 -27.91 -8.82 -16.48
C GLY A 70 -27.07 -9.62 -15.46
N TYR A 71 -25.97 -10.24 -15.90
CA TYR A 71 -25.01 -10.87 -15.00
C TYR A 71 -24.20 -9.81 -14.23
N THR A 72 -23.96 -10.07 -12.95
CA THR A 72 -23.21 -9.16 -12.07
C THR A 72 -22.18 -9.94 -11.26
N ILE A 73 -21.21 -9.24 -10.69
CA ILE A 73 -20.31 -9.81 -9.69
C ILE A 73 -21.11 -9.92 -8.37
N PRO A 74 -21.22 -11.13 -7.78
CA PRO A 74 -21.92 -11.32 -6.52
C PRO A 74 -21.42 -10.40 -5.39
N PRO A 75 -22.32 -9.83 -4.56
CA PRO A 75 -21.98 -8.82 -3.55
C PRO A 75 -21.12 -9.35 -2.39
N ARG A 76 -20.85 -10.65 -2.32
CA ARG A 76 -19.96 -11.26 -1.32
C ARG A 76 -18.49 -11.20 -1.70
N ILE A 77 -18.21 -11.00 -2.98
CA ILE A 77 -16.86 -10.88 -3.51
C ILE A 77 -16.37 -9.49 -3.14
N ASN A 78 -15.21 -9.44 -2.49
CA ASN A 78 -14.58 -8.19 -2.06
C ASN A 78 -13.22 -7.94 -2.74
N THR A 79 -12.61 -8.99 -3.29
CA THR A 79 -11.35 -8.91 -4.01
C THR A 79 -11.55 -9.29 -5.47
N LEU A 80 -11.24 -8.36 -6.37
CA LEU A 80 -11.31 -8.57 -7.81
C LEU A 80 -9.92 -8.42 -8.42
N GLU A 81 -9.53 -9.38 -9.24
CA GLU A 81 -8.34 -9.31 -10.09
C GLU A 81 -8.76 -9.27 -11.55
N ILE A 82 -8.23 -8.31 -12.31
CA ILE A 82 -8.50 -8.06 -13.71
C ILE A 82 -7.23 -8.37 -14.49
N ASP A 83 -7.16 -9.55 -15.11
CA ASP A 83 -6.03 -9.92 -15.97
C ASP A 83 -6.35 -9.59 -17.42
N SER A 84 -6.35 -8.28 -17.70
CA SER A 84 -6.74 -7.70 -18.98
C SER A 84 -6.16 -6.29 -19.15
N ASP A 85 -5.92 -5.88 -20.39
CA ASP A 85 -5.59 -4.49 -20.75
C ASP A 85 -6.85 -3.72 -21.26
N SER A 86 -8.03 -4.25 -21.00
CA SER A 86 -9.30 -3.60 -21.37
C SER A 86 -9.56 -2.38 -20.48
N PRO A 87 -10.12 -1.27 -21.03
CA PRO A 87 -10.50 -0.12 -20.24
C PRO A 87 -11.62 -0.47 -19.24
N ILE A 88 -11.60 0.18 -18.09
CA ILE A 88 -12.66 0.06 -17.08
C ILE A 88 -13.74 1.10 -17.42
N MET A 89 -15.02 0.74 -17.28
CA MET A 89 -16.12 1.71 -17.36
C MET A 89 -16.66 2.02 -15.97
N ALA A 90 -17.27 3.20 -15.81
CA ALA A 90 -17.93 3.57 -14.56
C ALA A 90 -19.02 2.55 -14.20
N ASN A 91 -19.17 2.28 -12.90
CA ASN A 91 -20.12 1.30 -12.33
C ASN A 91 -19.85 -0.18 -12.68
N ASN A 92 -18.74 -0.49 -13.33
CA ASN A 92 -18.40 -1.88 -13.65
C ASN A 92 -17.87 -2.67 -12.45
N ILE A 93 -17.39 -1.95 -11.44
CA ILE A 93 -16.87 -2.52 -10.21
C ILE A 93 -17.92 -2.27 -9.13
N PRO A 94 -18.56 -3.33 -8.58
CA PRO A 94 -19.57 -3.19 -7.54
C PRO A 94 -19.00 -2.58 -6.24
N ASP A 95 -19.89 -2.02 -5.43
CA ASP A 95 -19.56 -1.48 -4.11
C ASP A 95 -19.18 -2.54 -3.06
N SER A 96 -19.26 -3.83 -3.40
CA SER A 96 -18.74 -4.90 -2.54
C SER A 96 -17.21 -5.04 -2.64
N ILE A 97 -16.59 -4.50 -3.70
CA ILE A 97 -15.15 -4.64 -3.97
C ILE A 97 -14.37 -3.60 -3.17
N ASP A 98 -13.69 -4.05 -2.12
CA ASP A 98 -12.77 -3.22 -1.34
C ASP A 98 -11.32 -3.27 -1.88
N THR A 99 -11.00 -4.29 -2.68
CA THR A 99 -9.64 -4.57 -3.16
C THR A 99 -9.66 -4.92 -4.65
N LEU A 100 -8.92 -4.16 -5.45
CA LEU A 100 -8.78 -4.35 -6.90
C LEU A 100 -7.32 -4.57 -7.29
N HIS A 101 -7.07 -5.62 -8.06
CA HIS A 101 -5.77 -5.91 -8.65
C HIS A 101 -5.86 -5.88 -10.17
N PHE A 102 -4.98 -5.13 -10.82
CA PHE A 102 -4.77 -5.25 -12.25
C PHE A 102 -3.61 -6.20 -12.53
N GLY A 103 -3.85 -7.15 -13.43
CA GLY A 103 -2.84 -8.08 -13.94
C GLY A 103 -1.78 -7.36 -14.77
N MET A 104 -0.75 -8.11 -15.17
CA MET A 104 0.53 -7.55 -15.66
C MET A 104 0.35 -6.55 -16.82
N GLY A 105 -0.58 -6.82 -17.74
CA GLY A 105 -0.75 -6.07 -19.00
C GLY A 105 -1.53 -4.76 -18.90
N PHE A 106 -2.18 -4.44 -17.77
CA PHE A 106 -3.08 -3.29 -17.70
C PHE A 106 -2.33 -1.95 -17.78
N ASN A 107 -2.66 -1.14 -18.79
CA ASN A 107 -2.08 0.18 -18.99
C ASN A 107 -3.12 1.15 -19.59
N LYS A 108 -4.26 1.29 -18.91
CA LYS A 108 -5.38 2.16 -19.32
C LYS A 108 -5.67 3.25 -18.28
N PRO A 109 -6.35 4.35 -18.66
CA PRO A 109 -6.73 5.41 -17.72
C PRO A 109 -7.61 4.91 -16.58
N LEU A 110 -7.49 5.54 -15.41
CA LEU A 110 -8.14 5.11 -14.18
C LEU A 110 -9.40 5.90 -13.81
N TYR A 111 -9.76 6.95 -14.56
CA TYR A 111 -10.88 7.87 -14.24
C TYR A 111 -12.21 7.19 -13.88
N ALA A 112 -12.48 5.99 -14.41
CA ALA A 112 -13.68 5.23 -14.10
C ALA A 112 -13.76 4.78 -12.63
N LEU A 113 -12.61 4.64 -11.96
CA LEU A 113 -12.52 4.24 -10.55
C LEU A 113 -12.91 5.35 -9.57
N SER A 114 -12.86 6.61 -10.00
CA SER A 114 -13.17 7.79 -9.17
C SER A 114 -14.53 7.73 -8.47
N THR A 115 -15.48 7.01 -9.07
CA THR A 115 -16.85 6.87 -8.58
C THR A 115 -17.05 5.72 -7.59
N ASN A 116 -16.09 4.79 -7.45
CA ASN A 116 -16.24 3.65 -6.54
C ASN A 116 -15.83 4.04 -5.11
N LEU A 117 -16.81 4.25 -4.25
CA LEU A 117 -16.60 4.72 -2.87
C LEU A 117 -16.24 3.60 -1.88
N SER A 118 -16.28 2.34 -2.32
CA SER A 118 -15.96 1.17 -1.49
C SER A 118 -14.49 0.76 -1.61
N LEU A 119 -13.83 1.11 -2.72
CA LEU A 119 -12.49 0.67 -3.03
C LEU A 119 -11.48 1.28 -2.06
N THR A 120 -10.80 0.43 -1.28
CA THR A 120 -9.80 0.84 -0.30
C THR A 120 -8.38 0.44 -0.69
N SER A 121 -8.21 -0.57 -1.54
CA SER A 121 -6.90 -1.05 -1.98
C SER A 121 -6.86 -1.24 -3.49
N LEU A 122 -5.85 -0.68 -4.14
CA LEU A 122 -5.65 -0.78 -5.59
C LEU A 122 -4.22 -1.21 -5.89
N SER A 123 -4.06 -2.30 -6.62
CA SER A 123 -2.78 -2.74 -7.16
C SER A 123 -2.75 -2.56 -8.67
N LEU A 124 -1.79 -1.77 -9.16
CA LEU A 124 -1.54 -1.56 -10.58
C LEU A 124 -0.55 -2.60 -11.09
N GLY A 125 -0.83 -3.15 -12.27
CA GLY A 125 -0.04 -4.23 -12.87
C GLY A 125 1.34 -3.79 -13.37
N HIS A 126 2.16 -4.79 -13.73
CA HIS A 126 3.59 -4.61 -14.00
C HIS A 126 3.92 -3.61 -15.11
N TYR A 127 3.11 -3.58 -16.18
CA TYR A 127 3.33 -2.72 -17.34
C TYR A 127 2.59 -1.38 -17.27
N PHE A 128 1.93 -1.05 -16.14
CA PHE A 128 1.20 0.20 -15.99
C PHE A 128 2.11 1.43 -16.10
N ASN A 129 1.84 2.29 -17.07
CA ASN A 129 2.59 3.52 -17.34
C ASN A 129 1.68 4.64 -17.87
N THR A 130 0.40 4.61 -17.50
CA THR A 130 -0.57 5.67 -17.83
C THR A 130 -0.49 6.79 -16.78
N GLU A 131 -0.63 8.04 -17.19
CA GLU A 131 -0.62 9.17 -16.23
C GLU A 131 -1.84 9.08 -15.31
N ILE A 132 -1.62 9.24 -14.00
CA ILE A 132 -2.68 9.32 -13.00
C ILE A 132 -2.97 10.81 -12.76
N LEU A 133 -4.16 11.25 -13.16
CA LEU A 133 -4.60 12.63 -13.05
C LEU A 133 -5.34 12.90 -11.72
N PRO A 134 -5.41 14.18 -11.29
CA PRO A 134 -6.29 14.61 -10.21
C PRO A 134 -7.72 14.09 -10.40
N GLY A 135 -8.23 13.35 -9.41
CA GLY A 135 -9.59 12.81 -9.44
C GLY A 135 -9.74 11.45 -10.15
N ASP A 136 -8.67 10.84 -10.68
CA ASP A 136 -8.78 9.52 -11.33
C ASP A 136 -9.08 8.38 -10.35
N LEU A 137 -8.66 8.54 -9.11
CA LEU A 137 -8.72 7.51 -8.08
C LEU A 137 -9.78 7.84 -7.01
N PRO A 138 -10.44 6.83 -6.42
CA PRO A 138 -11.53 7.07 -5.50
C PRO A 138 -11.06 7.67 -4.17
N VAL A 139 -11.91 8.51 -3.57
CA VAL A 139 -11.64 9.19 -2.30
C VAL A 139 -11.53 8.24 -1.10
N SER A 140 -12.08 7.03 -1.23
CA SER A 140 -12.03 5.98 -0.22
C SER A 140 -10.71 5.21 -0.20
N LEU A 141 -9.87 5.36 -1.23
CA LEU A 141 -8.68 4.55 -1.40
C LEU A 141 -7.68 4.83 -0.27
N LYS A 142 -7.24 3.74 0.37
CA LYS A 142 -6.31 3.76 1.50
C LYS A 142 -4.97 3.16 1.15
N THR A 143 -4.86 2.42 0.06
CA THR A 143 -3.63 1.75 -0.36
C THR A 143 -3.56 1.77 -1.88
N LEU A 144 -2.42 2.22 -2.43
CA LEU A 144 -2.08 2.09 -3.85
C LEU A 144 -0.75 1.34 -3.93
N ILE A 145 -0.71 0.28 -4.72
CA ILE A 145 0.43 -0.60 -4.94
C ILE A 145 0.78 -0.56 -6.43
N PHE A 146 2.07 -0.56 -6.75
CA PHE A 146 2.58 -0.63 -8.13
C PHE A 146 3.45 -1.89 -8.26
N ASP A 147 2.91 -2.94 -8.87
CA ASP A 147 3.50 -4.29 -8.90
C ASP A 147 4.49 -4.50 -10.07
N GLY A 148 5.21 -3.45 -10.52
CA GLY A 148 6.23 -3.65 -11.55
C GLY A 148 6.91 -2.45 -12.19
N CYS A 149 7.66 -2.74 -13.26
CA CYS A 149 8.90 -2.04 -13.59
C CYS A 149 8.78 -0.81 -14.50
N THR A 150 7.60 -0.44 -14.97
CA THR A 150 7.48 0.53 -16.09
C THR A 150 6.86 1.87 -15.76
N PHE A 151 6.38 2.11 -14.53
CA PHE A 151 5.78 3.40 -14.18
C PHE A 151 6.85 4.50 -14.10
N GLY A 152 7.09 5.15 -15.24
CA GLY A 152 8.15 6.15 -15.42
C GLY A 152 7.66 7.59 -15.36
N ARG A 153 6.39 7.82 -15.04
CA ARG A 153 5.76 9.15 -15.08
C ARG A 153 5.81 9.86 -13.72
N LYS A 154 5.76 11.19 -13.76
CA LYS A 154 5.64 11.99 -12.54
C LYS A 154 4.21 11.90 -12.02
N LEU A 155 4.06 11.76 -10.71
CA LEU A 155 2.77 11.88 -10.04
C LEU A 155 2.43 13.37 -9.92
N ARG A 156 1.20 13.76 -10.30
CA ARG A 156 0.71 15.13 -10.16
C ARG A 156 -0.30 15.17 -8.99
N ALA A 157 -0.18 16.21 -8.18
CA ALA A 157 -0.88 16.40 -6.90
C ALA A 157 -2.41 16.35 -7.01
N HIS A 158 -3.08 16.25 -5.84
CA HIS A 158 -4.55 16.30 -5.60
C HIS A 158 -5.27 14.97 -5.45
N ILE A 159 -4.64 13.99 -4.80
CA ILE A 159 -5.35 12.79 -4.38
C ILE A 159 -5.16 12.60 -2.87
N SER A 160 -6.23 12.25 -2.16
CA SER A 160 -6.28 12.12 -0.71
C SER A 160 -6.35 10.64 -0.34
N PHE A 161 -5.20 10.01 -0.07
CA PHE A 161 -5.13 8.62 0.41
C PHE A 161 -4.54 8.52 1.80
N SER A 162 -5.11 7.66 2.65
CA SER A 162 -4.63 7.51 4.04
C SER A 162 -3.35 6.66 4.17
N ASN A 163 -3.05 5.78 3.22
CA ASN A 163 -1.74 5.10 3.09
C ASN A 163 -1.33 4.94 1.60
N TRP A 164 -0.03 4.97 1.31
CA TRP A 164 0.54 4.41 0.08
C TRP A 164 1.53 3.33 0.48
N GLN A 165 1.60 2.26 -0.30
CA GLN A 165 2.62 1.23 -0.11
C GLN A 165 3.13 0.86 -1.50
N PHE A 166 4.36 1.26 -1.82
CA PHE A 166 5.02 0.83 -3.04
C PHE A 166 5.64 -0.55 -2.79
N TYR A 167 4.88 -1.63 -2.96
CA TYR A 167 5.48 -2.95 -3.15
C TYR A 167 5.90 -3.03 -4.61
N GLY A 168 7.10 -2.53 -4.90
CA GLY A 168 7.59 -2.48 -6.27
C GLY A 168 9.04 -2.05 -6.34
N SER A 169 9.76 -2.55 -7.32
CA SER A 169 11.21 -2.39 -7.48
C SER A 169 11.62 -1.20 -8.36
N SER A 170 10.73 -0.28 -8.74
CA SER A 170 10.98 0.51 -9.96
C SER A 170 10.63 2.01 -10.02
N TYR A 171 9.84 2.59 -9.11
CA TYR A 171 9.63 4.04 -9.18
C TYR A 171 10.95 4.74 -8.90
N ASN A 172 11.57 5.24 -9.96
CA ASN A 172 12.88 5.87 -9.94
C ASN A 172 12.81 7.17 -10.74
N LYS A 173 11.94 8.07 -10.28
CA LYS A 173 11.80 9.43 -10.76
C LYS A 173 11.75 10.35 -9.55
N PRO A 174 12.35 11.55 -9.60
CA PRO A 174 12.32 12.45 -8.47
C PRO A 174 10.89 12.90 -8.17
N PHE A 175 10.52 12.89 -6.88
CA PHE A 175 9.28 13.52 -6.45
C PHE A 175 9.36 15.04 -6.64
N GLN A 176 8.19 15.66 -6.75
CA GLN A 176 8.02 17.10 -6.74
C GLN A 176 7.06 17.46 -5.63
N LYS A 177 7.21 18.63 -5.02
CA LYS A 177 6.26 19.15 -4.03
C LYS A 177 4.80 18.94 -4.47
N GLY A 178 4.04 18.26 -3.63
CA GLY A 178 2.63 17.91 -3.87
C GLY A 178 2.39 16.62 -4.65
N ALA A 179 3.41 15.98 -5.23
CA ALA A 179 3.27 14.72 -5.96
C ALA A 179 2.75 13.57 -5.07
N LEU A 180 3.06 13.62 -3.78
CA LEU A 180 2.57 12.68 -2.78
C LEU A 180 1.33 13.26 -2.05
N PRO A 181 0.30 12.43 -1.73
CA PRO A 181 -0.88 12.81 -0.98
C PRO A 181 -0.50 13.44 0.37
N PRO A 182 -1.17 14.52 0.80
CA PRO A 182 -0.91 15.09 2.12
C PRO A 182 -1.26 14.14 3.27
N SER A 183 -2.19 13.22 3.04
CA SER A 183 -2.66 12.20 3.98
C SER A 183 -1.78 10.94 4.01
N LEU A 184 -0.71 10.88 3.21
CA LEU A 184 0.18 9.74 3.15
C LEU A 184 0.95 9.56 4.46
N THR A 185 0.78 8.41 5.11
CA THR A 185 1.43 8.10 6.41
C THR A 185 2.61 7.14 6.32
N HIS A 186 2.66 6.27 5.30
CA HIS A 186 3.71 5.26 5.13
C HIS A 186 4.27 5.37 3.72
N LEU A 187 5.59 5.39 3.55
CA LEU A 187 6.25 5.40 2.24
C LEU A 187 7.46 4.48 2.27
N GLU A 188 7.42 3.44 1.46
CA GLU A 188 8.59 2.62 1.15
C GLU A 188 9.02 2.93 -0.28
N LEU A 189 10.31 3.19 -0.47
CA LEU A 189 10.89 3.57 -1.75
C LEU A 189 11.59 2.38 -2.37
N SER A 190 11.48 2.29 -3.70
CA SER A 190 12.02 1.17 -4.47
C SER A 190 13.54 0.99 -4.30
N GLU A 191 14.01 -0.22 -4.59
CA GLU A 191 15.44 -0.57 -4.62
C GLU A 191 16.24 0.32 -5.58
N ASP A 192 15.63 0.85 -6.64
CA ASP A 192 16.34 1.66 -7.64
C ASP A 192 16.25 3.17 -7.39
N TYR A 193 15.42 3.64 -6.44
CA TYR A 193 15.23 5.07 -6.15
C TYR A 193 16.50 5.68 -5.51
N ASN A 194 17.20 6.52 -6.27
CA ASN A 194 18.41 7.21 -5.81
C ASN A 194 18.42 8.71 -6.17
N HIS A 195 17.26 9.37 -6.04
CA HIS A 195 17.11 10.80 -6.33
C HIS A 195 17.02 11.64 -5.04
N PRO A 196 17.73 12.78 -4.94
CA PRO A 196 17.67 13.60 -3.75
C PRO A 196 16.28 14.23 -3.56
N PHE A 197 15.87 14.42 -2.31
CA PHE A 197 14.66 15.18 -1.99
C PHE A 197 14.93 16.68 -1.95
N LYS A 198 13.88 17.47 -2.13
CA LYS A 198 13.80 18.89 -1.79
C LYS A 198 12.80 19.08 -0.65
N GLU A 199 12.88 20.25 -0.02
CA GLU A 199 11.91 20.64 1.02
C GLU A 199 10.48 20.60 0.45
N GLY A 200 9.60 19.86 1.13
CA GLY A 200 8.20 19.69 0.74
C GLY A 200 7.92 18.63 -0.33
N ASP A 201 8.94 17.90 -0.82
CA ASP A 201 8.68 16.74 -1.69
C ASP A 201 7.98 15.60 -0.93
N LEU A 202 8.32 15.43 0.36
CA LEU A 202 7.65 14.49 1.27
C LEU A 202 6.45 15.17 1.97
N PRO A 203 5.33 14.45 2.15
CA PRO A 203 4.13 15.03 2.73
C PRO A 203 4.31 15.29 4.23
N PRO A 204 3.69 16.36 4.77
CA PRO A 204 3.90 16.77 6.15
C PRO A 204 3.34 15.78 7.18
N GLY A 205 2.46 14.85 6.79
CA GLY A 205 1.89 13.80 7.65
C GLY A 205 2.61 12.44 7.62
N LEU A 206 3.74 12.33 6.93
CA LEU A 206 4.44 11.05 6.76
C LEU A 206 5.03 10.55 8.09
N LEU A 207 4.62 9.35 8.52
CA LEU A 207 5.03 8.72 9.77
C LEU A 207 6.15 7.69 9.57
N VAL A 208 6.13 6.95 8.47
CA VAL A 208 7.10 5.87 8.18
C VAL A 208 7.74 6.11 6.82
N LEU A 209 9.07 6.12 6.78
CA LEU A 209 9.87 6.20 5.57
C LEU A 209 10.92 5.09 5.54
N ALA A 210 10.91 4.29 4.48
CA ALA A 210 11.91 3.25 4.26
C ALA A 210 12.55 3.40 2.87
N PHE A 211 13.88 3.33 2.82
CA PHE A 211 14.66 3.45 1.60
C PHE A 211 15.15 2.08 1.08
N GLY A 212 15.07 1.88 -0.24
CA GLY A 212 15.81 0.88 -1.02
C GLY A 212 17.29 1.27 -1.21
N LYS A 213 17.93 1.17 -2.38
CA LYS A 213 19.37 1.52 -2.56
C LYS A 213 19.66 3.02 -2.66
N PHE A 214 18.99 3.82 -1.85
CA PHE A 214 19.19 5.26 -1.76
C PHE A 214 20.58 5.60 -1.18
N ASP A 215 21.32 6.46 -1.87
CA ASP A 215 22.67 6.91 -1.49
C ASP A 215 22.86 8.41 -1.78
N GLN A 216 21.84 9.22 -1.51
CA GLN A 216 21.96 10.68 -1.55
C GLN A 216 22.04 11.27 -0.13
N PRO A 217 22.74 12.40 0.05
CA PRO A 217 22.72 13.11 1.32
C PRO A 217 21.33 13.70 1.57
N ILE A 218 20.86 13.59 2.82
CA ILE A 218 19.65 14.26 3.28
C ILE A 218 20.05 15.57 3.95
N LYS A 219 19.43 16.68 3.54
CA LYS A 219 19.64 18.01 4.12
C LYS A 219 18.57 18.33 5.16
N LEU A 220 18.83 19.38 5.95
CA LEU A 220 17.85 19.91 6.91
C LEU A 220 16.51 20.20 6.23
N ASN A 221 15.42 19.92 6.96
CA ASN A 221 14.03 20.15 6.54
C ASN A 221 13.55 19.31 5.33
N GLN A 222 14.35 18.36 4.84
CA GLN A 222 13.91 17.45 3.77
C GLN A 222 13.05 16.30 4.30
N LEU A 223 13.26 15.90 5.57
CA LEU A 223 12.39 14.96 6.27
C LEU A 223 11.26 15.72 6.98
N PRO A 224 10.01 15.21 6.94
CA PRO A 224 8.89 15.86 7.60
C PRO A 224 8.98 15.71 9.13
N ASN A 225 8.54 16.75 9.85
CA ASN A 225 8.55 16.79 11.32
C ASN A 225 7.57 15.82 12.00
N SER A 226 6.78 15.07 11.24
CA SER A 226 5.88 14.02 11.73
C SER A 226 6.52 12.64 11.71
N LEU A 227 7.68 12.47 11.08
CA LEU A 227 8.29 11.17 10.82
C LEU A 227 8.68 10.48 12.13
N GLN A 228 8.18 9.26 12.34
CA GLN A 228 8.39 8.46 13.55
C GLN A 228 9.34 7.28 13.31
N TYR A 229 9.33 6.72 12.10
CA TYR A 229 10.16 5.58 11.71
C TYR A 229 10.95 5.90 10.43
N LEU A 230 12.26 5.69 10.48
CA LEU A 230 13.16 5.88 9.34
C LEU A 230 14.07 4.67 9.18
N LYS A 231 14.06 4.06 7.99
CA LYS A 231 14.97 2.98 7.61
C LYS A 231 15.79 3.37 6.39
N PHE A 232 17.10 3.23 6.47
CA PHE A 232 18.00 3.45 5.35
C PHE A 232 18.40 2.17 4.61
N GLY A 233 18.77 2.38 3.36
CA GLY A 233 19.15 1.37 2.39
C GLY A 233 20.56 0.82 2.49
N PRO A 234 20.87 -0.29 1.80
CA PRO A 234 22.17 -0.97 1.86
C PRO A 234 23.37 -0.13 1.43
N LEU A 235 23.16 0.93 0.66
CA LEU A 235 24.25 1.79 0.16
C LEU A 235 24.51 3.02 1.03
N TRP A 236 23.58 3.38 1.91
CA TRP A 236 23.62 4.67 2.60
C TRP A 236 24.72 4.75 3.66
N ASN A 237 25.58 5.76 3.57
CA ASN A 237 26.63 6.07 4.54
C ASN A 237 26.91 7.59 4.61
N HIS A 238 25.92 8.38 5.03
CA HIS A 238 26.05 9.84 5.13
C HIS A 238 25.98 10.31 6.59
N PRO A 239 26.57 11.47 6.94
CA PRO A 239 26.43 12.04 8.28
C PRO A 239 24.98 12.32 8.65
N LEU A 240 24.62 12.11 9.92
CA LEU A 240 23.30 12.42 10.47
C LEU A 240 23.16 13.87 10.95
N SER A 241 24.18 14.69 10.75
CA SER A 241 24.19 16.10 11.14
C SER A 241 25.23 16.88 10.37
N TYR A 242 25.19 18.18 10.53
CA TYR A 242 26.21 19.09 10.03
C TYR A 242 26.38 20.27 10.98
N TYR A 243 27.51 20.97 10.87
CA TYR A 243 27.77 22.17 11.64
C TYR A 243 27.14 23.38 10.96
N ASN A 244 26.22 24.05 11.65
CA ASN A 244 25.60 25.27 11.15
C ASN A 244 26.42 26.48 11.64
N LEU A 245 27.09 27.17 10.71
CA LEU A 245 27.94 28.32 11.01
C LEU A 245 27.17 29.52 11.58
N LEU A 246 25.90 29.70 11.22
CA LEU A 246 25.09 30.83 11.68
C LEU A 246 24.67 30.67 13.14
N SER A 247 24.30 29.45 13.55
CA SER A 247 23.96 29.16 14.94
C SER A 247 25.15 28.68 15.76
N MET A 248 26.34 28.56 15.15
CA MET A 248 27.55 27.97 15.74
C MET A 248 27.24 26.66 16.47
N SER A 249 26.40 25.82 15.87
CA SER A 249 25.87 24.63 16.51
C SER A 249 25.71 23.46 15.53
N LYS A 250 25.89 22.25 16.06
CA LYS A 250 25.59 21.01 15.34
C LYS A 250 24.07 20.89 15.16
N LYS A 251 23.61 20.56 13.96
CA LYS A 251 22.19 20.34 13.65
C LYS A 251 21.99 18.95 13.07
N SER A 252 21.13 18.16 13.70
CA SER A 252 20.69 16.87 13.18
C SER A 252 19.81 17.05 11.94
N ILE A 253 19.90 16.10 11.00
CA ILE A 253 18.96 15.99 9.88
C ILE A 253 17.68 15.24 10.27
N LEU A 254 17.70 14.56 11.41
CA LEU A 254 16.58 13.75 11.90
C LEU A 254 15.55 14.65 12.59
N PRO A 255 14.25 14.46 12.31
CA PRO A 255 13.21 15.23 12.98
C PRO A 255 13.06 14.82 14.44
N ASN A 256 12.69 15.77 15.31
CA ASN A 256 12.47 15.54 16.75
C ASN A 256 11.26 14.65 17.05
N SER A 257 10.49 14.22 16.05
CA SER A 257 9.42 13.23 16.18
C SER A 257 9.93 11.79 16.08
N LEU A 258 11.16 11.58 15.62
CA LEU A 258 11.67 10.27 15.27
C LEU A 258 11.83 9.40 16.52
N THR A 259 11.24 8.21 16.48
CA THR A 259 11.29 7.24 17.59
C THR A 259 12.06 5.96 17.21
N HIS A 260 12.15 5.64 15.93
CA HIS A 260 12.82 4.46 15.42
C HIS A 260 13.73 4.82 14.25
N LEU A 261 15.01 4.48 14.36
CA LEU A 261 16.02 4.62 13.31
C LEU A 261 16.65 3.27 13.04
N ASP A 262 16.44 2.74 11.83
CA ASP A 262 16.98 1.46 11.39
C ASP A 262 18.10 1.66 10.36
N LEU A 263 19.34 1.47 10.83
CA LEU A 263 20.56 1.46 10.04
C LEU A 263 21.11 0.03 9.91
N SER A 264 20.39 -1.00 10.36
CA SER A 264 20.95 -2.37 10.47
C SER A 264 21.33 -2.99 9.12
N TYR A 265 20.70 -2.54 8.04
CA TYR A 265 20.91 -3.05 6.69
C TYR A 265 21.85 -2.18 5.85
N CYS A 266 22.25 -1.00 6.33
CA CYS A 266 23.09 -0.06 5.57
C CYS A 266 24.59 -0.19 5.89
N LYS A 267 25.42 0.49 5.10
CA LYS A 267 26.89 0.56 5.27
C LYS A 267 27.32 1.69 6.20
N PHE A 268 26.44 2.15 7.08
CA PHE A 268 26.71 3.29 7.95
C PHE A 268 27.91 3.04 8.85
N ASP A 269 28.95 3.87 8.70
CA ASP A 269 30.18 3.82 9.51
C ASP A 269 30.61 5.23 9.98
N GLN A 270 29.65 6.16 10.06
CA GLN A 270 29.91 7.50 10.56
C GLN A 270 29.96 7.51 12.09
N VAL A 271 30.77 8.42 12.64
CA VAL A 271 30.84 8.65 14.08
C VAL A 271 29.54 9.29 14.55
N LEU A 272 28.91 8.69 15.55
CA LEU A 272 27.77 9.27 16.26
C LEU A 272 28.30 10.11 17.43
N SER A 273 27.93 11.39 17.48
CA SER A 273 28.22 12.27 18.60
C SER A 273 26.94 12.88 19.16
N ASN A 274 27.04 13.43 20.37
CA ASN A 274 25.92 14.09 21.02
C ASN A 274 25.25 15.12 20.08
N GLY A 275 23.92 15.10 20.02
CA GLY A 275 23.10 15.93 19.14
C GLY A 275 22.84 15.38 17.73
N ASP A 276 23.42 14.23 17.34
CA ASP A 276 23.08 13.58 16.06
C ASP A 276 21.71 12.90 16.08
N ILE A 277 21.40 12.31 17.23
CA ILE A 277 20.20 11.51 17.45
C ILE A 277 19.23 12.34 18.29
N PRO A 278 17.94 12.46 17.89
CA PRO A 278 16.96 13.19 18.68
C PRO A 278 16.68 12.45 19.99
N SER A 279 16.41 13.20 21.06
CA SER A 279 16.12 12.64 22.39
C SER A 279 14.84 11.78 22.44
N THR A 280 14.00 11.88 21.42
CA THR A 280 12.79 11.07 21.25
C THR A 280 13.06 9.66 20.72
N LEU A 281 14.28 9.36 20.29
CA LEU A 281 14.62 8.06 19.73
C LEU A 281 14.54 6.97 20.81
N LYS A 282 13.69 5.98 20.57
CA LYS A 282 13.47 4.81 21.43
C LYS A 282 14.22 3.58 20.94
N CYS A 283 14.40 3.46 19.64
CA CYS A 283 15.07 2.32 19.01
C CYS A 283 16.09 2.82 17.98
N LEU A 284 17.35 2.42 18.18
CA LEU A 284 18.43 2.57 17.22
C LEU A 284 18.92 1.17 16.85
N LYS A 285 18.82 0.79 15.57
CA LYS A 285 19.49 -0.40 15.05
C LYS A 285 20.68 0.01 14.21
N LEU A 286 21.84 -0.54 14.50
CA LEU A 286 23.09 -0.27 13.78
C LEU A 286 23.53 -1.48 12.95
N PRO A 287 24.36 -1.27 11.91
CA PRO A 287 24.97 -2.38 11.17
C PRO A 287 25.73 -3.32 12.10
N LYS A 288 25.73 -4.62 11.78
CA LYS A 288 26.46 -5.64 12.59
C LYS A 288 27.96 -5.37 12.70
N ASN A 289 28.53 -4.67 11.72
CA ASN A 289 29.95 -4.33 11.61
C ASN A 289 30.27 -2.90 12.10
N TYR A 290 29.31 -2.19 12.70
CA TYR A 290 29.55 -0.85 13.25
C TYR A 290 30.59 -0.91 14.38
N ASN A 291 31.71 -0.20 14.23
CA ASN A 291 32.83 -0.26 15.17
C ASN A 291 33.26 1.11 15.70
N LYS A 292 32.45 2.15 15.49
CA LYS A 292 32.72 3.49 16.03
C LYS A 292 32.16 3.64 17.45
N PRO A 293 32.68 4.60 18.24
CA PRO A 293 32.13 4.89 19.56
C PRO A 293 30.63 5.23 19.49
N LEU A 294 29.88 4.71 20.46
CA LEU A 294 28.49 5.10 20.70
C LEU A 294 28.47 6.19 21.75
N LEU A 295 28.19 7.42 21.31
CA LEU A 295 27.92 8.62 22.11
C LEU A 295 28.91 8.89 23.26
#